data_AF-A0A1J0WFP7-F1
#
_entry.id   AF-A0A1J0WFP7-F1
#
_cell.length_a   1.000
_cell.length_b   1.000
_cell.length_c   1.000
_cell.angle_alpha   90.00
_cell.angle_beta   90.00
_cell.angle_gamma   90.00
#
_symmetry.space_group_name_H-M   'P 1'
#
loop_
_entity.id
_entity.type
_entity.pdbx_description
1 polymer ?
#
loop_
_entity_poly.entity_id
_entity_poly.type
_entity_poly.pdbx_seq_one_letter_code
_entity_poly.pdbx_strand_id
1 'polypeptide(L)'
;MTTARFDPGIYGFHRAHRHFFPEEPEIDRAVSFILVERLGNIRSLFLAERIRQLLERLVSEGLMSVDDVKRVGLLYEQLINAQKIINNTTITPSDIVACFAKA
;
A
#
# COMPACT_ATOMS: atom_id res chain seq x y z
N MET A 1 22.48 -1.20 -10.22
CA MET A 1 21.64 -0.05 -9.78
C MET A 1 20.19 -0.41 -10.06
N THR A 2 19.37 -0.66 -9.04
CA THR A 2 17.96 -0.98 -9.23
C THR A 2 17.16 0.29 -9.47
N THR A 3 16.89 0.59 -10.74
CA THR A 3 16.18 1.79 -11.24
C THR A 3 14.66 1.62 -11.18
N ALA A 4 14.15 0.93 -10.15
CA ALA A 4 12.72 0.65 -10.06
C ALA A 4 11.95 1.96 -9.83
N ARG A 5 10.90 2.19 -10.63
CA ARG A 5 10.06 3.38 -10.57
C ARG A 5 8.83 3.09 -9.72
N PHE A 6 8.59 3.92 -8.72
CA PHE A 6 7.44 3.78 -7.82
C PHE A 6 6.34 4.81 -8.12
N ASP A 7 6.73 5.94 -8.72
CA ASP A 7 5.84 7.04 -9.13
C ASP A 7 6.52 7.90 -10.22
N PRO A 8 5.82 8.79 -10.96
CA PRO A 8 6.46 9.71 -11.90
C PRO A 8 7.58 10.53 -11.23
N GLY A 9 8.81 10.36 -11.70
CA GLY A 9 9.99 11.04 -11.15
C GLY A 9 10.57 10.42 -9.87
N ILE A 10 9.92 9.40 -9.29
CA ILE A 10 10.35 8.76 -8.04
C ILE A 10 10.94 7.38 -8.33
N TYR A 11 12.27 7.30 -8.24
CA TYR A 11 13.06 6.11 -8.52
C TYR A 11 13.87 5.67 -7.31
N GLY A 12 13.92 4.36 -7.10
CA GLY A 12 14.68 3.75 -6.02
C GLY A 12 13.96 3.80 -4.68
N PHE A 13 14.23 2.77 -3.88
CA PHE A 13 13.50 2.47 -2.66
C PHE A 13 13.56 3.61 -1.62
N HIS A 14 14.74 4.15 -1.31
CA HIS A 14 14.88 5.22 -0.33
C HIS A 14 14.12 6.49 -0.71
N ARG A 15 14.08 6.84 -2.00
CA ARG A 15 13.32 8.01 -2.47
C ARG A 15 11.82 7.74 -2.42
N ALA A 16 11.39 6.53 -2.78
CA ALA A 16 9.99 6.13 -2.67
C ALA A 16 9.50 6.17 -1.23
N HIS A 17 10.27 5.61 -0.29
CA HIS A 17 9.94 5.64 1.13
C HIS A 17 9.75 7.08 1.63
N ARG A 18 10.72 7.97 1.40
CA ARG A 18 10.61 9.39 1.80
C ARG A 18 9.47 10.11 1.08
N HIS A 19 9.19 9.75 -0.16
CA HIS A 19 8.12 10.36 -0.93
C HIS A 19 6.74 9.99 -0.39
N PHE A 20 6.47 8.70 -0.16
CA PHE A 20 5.16 8.24 0.32
C PHE A 20 5.00 8.45 1.83
N PHE A 21 6.03 8.12 2.61
CA PHE A 21 6.01 8.08 4.07
C PHE A 21 7.12 8.93 4.70
N PRO A 22 7.07 10.27 4.60
CA PRO A 22 8.11 11.14 5.16
C PRO A 22 8.19 11.09 6.69
N GLU A 23 7.07 10.80 7.36
CA GLU A 23 6.95 10.76 8.84
C GLU A 23 7.14 9.36 9.43
N GLU A 24 7.36 8.34 8.60
CA GLU A 24 7.57 6.96 9.06
C GLU A 24 9.07 6.66 8.97
N PRO A 25 9.81 6.62 10.09
CA PRO A 25 11.24 6.32 10.05
C PRO A 25 11.51 4.83 9.84
N GLU A 26 10.58 3.96 10.25
CA GLU A 26 10.71 2.51 10.21
C GLU A 26 9.88 1.89 9.08
N ILE A 27 10.43 0.84 8.47
CA ILE A 27 9.79 0.11 7.38
C ILE A 27 9.23 -1.18 7.95
N ASP A 28 7.97 -1.14 8.33
CA ASP A 28 7.21 -2.31 8.74
C ASP A 28 6.65 -3.10 7.53
N ARG A 29 5.91 -4.17 7.81
CA ARG A 29 5.30 -5.01 6.76
C ARG A 29 4.28 -4.24 5.91
N ALA A 30 3.54 -3.31 6.51
CA ALA A 30 2.51 -2.54 5.83
C ALA A 30 3.14 -1.50 4.87
N VAL A 31 4.16 -0.77 5.35
CA VAL A 31 4.96 0.14 4.52
C VAL A 31 5.62 -0.62 3.38
N SER A 32 6.22 -1.77 3.68
CA SER A 32 6.84 -2.65 2.67
C SER A 32 5.84 -3.09 1.62
N PHE A 33 4.65 -3.54 2.05
CA PHE A 33 3.58 -3.96 1.16
C PHE A 33 3.21 -2.86 0.16
N ILE A 34 2.98 -1.64 0.64
CA ILE A 34 2.58 -0.52 -0.23
C ILE A 34 3.70 -0.17 -1.21
N LEU A 35 4.95 -0.10 -0.76
CA LEU A 35 6.08 0.18 -1.65
C LEU A 35 6.22 -0.89 -2.73
N VAL A 36 6.09 -2.18 -2.38
CA VAL A 36 6.13 -3.28 -3.36
C VAL A 36 4.92 -3.24 -4.31
N GLU A 37 3.72 -2.99 -3.81
CA GLU A 37 2.50 -2.85 -4.62
C GLU A 37 2.70 -1.78 -5.70
N ARG A 38 3.34 -0.67 -5.33
CA ARG A 38 3.60 0.50 -6.18
C ARG A 38 4.56 0.24 -7.33
N LEU A 39 5.48 -0.72 -7.18
CA LEU A 39 6.34 -1.16 -8.29
C LEU A 39 5.52 -1.67 -9.50
N GLY A 40 4.37 -2.30 -9.23
CA GLY A 40 3.46 -2.78 -10.27
C GLY A 40 2.46 -1.73 -10.75
N ASN A 41 2.46 -0.53 -10.17
CA ASN A 41 1.39 0.45 -10.33
C ASN A 41 1.96 1.88 -10.37
N ILE A 42 2.54 2.24 -11.51
CA ILE A 42 3.18 3.56 -11.72
C ILE A 42 2.20 4.70 -12.03
N ARG A 43 0.88 4.46 -11.96
CA ARG A 43 -0.18 5.44 -12.30
C ARG A 43 -0.75 6.14 -11.06
N SER A 44 -0.16 5.91 -9.88
CA SER A 44 -0.60 6.47 -8.60
C SER A 44 -2.06 6.12 -8.24
N LEU A 45 -2.64 5.05 -8.82
CA LEU A 45 -4.02 4.65 -8.56
C LEU A 45 -4.13 3.70 -7.36
N PHE A 46 -5.23 3.81 -6.62
CA PHE A 46 -5.68 2.83 -5.65
C PHE A 46 -6.41 1.69 -6.38
N LEU A 47 -5.73 0.55 -6.56
CA LEU A 47 -6.29 -0.61 -7.26
C LEU A 47 -6.94 -1.59 -6.26
N ALA A 48 -8.11 -1.22 -5.74
CA ALA A 48 -8.75 -1.87 -4.60
C ALA A 48 -8.81 -3.40 -4.69
N GLU A 49 -9.33 -3.96 -5.79
CA GLU A 49 -9.42 -5.42 -5.97
C GLU A 49 -8.07 -6.12 -6.00
N ARG A 50 -7.07 -5.52 -6.66
CA ARG A 50 -5.71 -6.06 -6.69
C ARG A 50 -5.10 -6.04 -5.29
N ILE A 51 -5.26 -4.94 -4.57
CA ILE A 51 -4.76 -4.77 -3.20
C ILE A 51 -5.39 -5.82 -2.28
N ARG A 52 -6.72 -5.99 -2.34
CA ARG A 52 -7.45 -7.01 -1.58
C ARG A 52 -6.92 -8.42 -1.86
N GLN A 53 -6.81 -8.81 -3.13
CA GLN A 53 -6.30 -10.13 -3.53
C GLN A 53 -4.87 -10.38 -3.05
N LEU A 54 -3.99 -9.38 -3.12
CA LEU A 54 -2.62 -9.50 -2.63
C LEU A 54 -2.58 -9.67 -1.11
N LEU A 55 -3.39 -8.91 -0.37
CA LEU A 55 -3.47 -9.03 1.09
C LEU A 55 -4.06 -10.38 1.51
N GLU A 56 -5.12 -10.86 0.85
CA GLU A 56 -5.71 -12.19 1.09
C GLU A 56 -4.68 -13.29 0.94
N ARG A 57 -3.89 -13.22 -0.14
CA ARG A 57 -2.80 -14.16 -0.38
C ARG A 57 -1.75 -14.10 0.73
N LEU A 58 -1.23 -12.91 1.05
CA LEU A 58 -0.16 -12.76 2.05
C LEU A 58 -0.60 -13.17 3.46
N VAL A 59 -1.87 -12.93 3.82
CA VAL A 59 -2.44 -13.40 5.08
C VAL A 59 -2.58 -14.92 5.07
N SER A 60 -3.10 -15.51 3.99
CA SER A 60 -3.23 -16.97 3.87
C SER A 60 -1.88 -17.72 3.90
N GLU A 61 -0.81 -17.07 3.41
CA GLU A 61 0.56 -17.57 3.44
C GLU A 61 1.26 -17.30 4.79
N GLY A 62 0.61 -16.62 5.73
CA GLY A 62 1.17 -16.29 7.05
C GLY A 62 2.26 -15.22 7.03
N LEU A 63 2.41 -14.48 5.94
CA LEU A 63 3.42 -13.43 5.76
C LEU A 63 2.97 -12.08 6.34
N MET A 64 1.66 -11.88 6.50
CA MET A 64 1.06 -10.71 7.13
C MET A 64 -0.07 -11.13 8.07
N SER A 65 -0.21 -10.42 9.18
CA SER A 65 -1.31 -10.56 10.13
C SER A 65 -2.50 -9.67 9.75
N VAL A 66 -3.66 -9.91 10.36
CA VAL A 66 -4.83 -9.02 10.23
C VAL A 66 -4.52 -7.60 10.74
N ASP A 67 -3.65 -7.45 11.74
CA ASP A 67 -3.25 -6.13 12.23
C ASP A 67 -2.34 -5.39 11.23
N ASP A 68 -1.49 -6.12 10.50
CA ASP A 68 -0.73 -5.55 9.38
C ASP A 68 -1.70 -5.06 8.28
N VAL A 69 -2.80 -5.78 8.01
CA VAL A 69 -3.84 -5.35 7.05
C VAL A 69 -4.54 -4.07 7.50
N LYS A 70 -4.92 -3.97 8.79
CA LYS A 70 -5.49 -2.73 9.34
C LYS A 70 -4.52 -1.56 9.17
N ARG A 71 -3.23 -1.79 9.43
CA ARG A 71 -2.17 -0.80 9.23
C ARG A 71 -2.05 -0.37 7.77
N VAL A 72 -2.12 -1.31 6.81
CA VAL A 72 -2.16 -1.00 5.37
C VAL A 72 -3.36 -0.12 5.03
N GLY A 73 -4.54 -0.41 5.57
CA GLY A 73 -5.75 0.41 5.38
C GLY A 73 -5.53 1.87 5.81
N LEU A 74 -5.03 2.07 7.03
CA LEU A 74 -4.72 3.40 7.57
C LEU A 74 -3.69 4.15 6.70
N LEU A 75 -2.64 3.47 6.24
CA LEU A 75 -1.64 4.08 5.38
C LEU A 75 -2.20 4.50 4.02
N TYR A 76 -3.04 3.67 3.38
CA TYR A 76 -3.69 4.07 2.13
C TYR A 76 -4.62 5.27 2.32
N GLU A 77 -5.38 5.33 3.42
CA GLU A 77 -6.21 6.50 3.74
C GLU A 77 -5.37 7.77 3.85
N GLN A 78 -4.25 7.71 4.57
CA GLN A 78 -3.32 8.84 4.68
C GLN A 78 -2.75 9.27 3.32
N LEU A 79 -2.35 8.31 2.47
CA LEU A 79 -1.80 8.60 1.15
C LEU A 79 -2.83 9.18 0.19
N ILE A 80 -4.09 8.73 0.27
CA ILE A 80 -5.21 9.27 -0.51
C ILE A 80 -5.52 10.70 -0.04
N ASN A 81 -5.61 10.92 1.27
CA ASN A 81 -5.86 12.24 1.83
C ASN A 81 -4.74 13.24 1.49
N ALA A 82 -3.49 12.77 1.44
CA ALA A 82 -2.33 13.54 0.99
C ALA A 82 -2.22 13.69 -0.54
N GLN A 83 -3.19 13.19 -1.31
CA GLN A 83 -3.22 13.22 -2.78
C GLN A 83 -2.02 12.56 -3.47
N LYS A 84 -1.31 11.67 -2.76
CA LYS A 84 -0.20 10.87 -3.33
C LYS A 84 -0.71 9.64 -4.07
N ILE A 85 -1.91 9.19 -3.74
CA ILE A 85 -2.62 8.10 -4.41
C ILE A 85 -4.04 8.57 -4.73
N ILE A 86 -4.52 8.23 -5.92
CA ILE A 86 -5.85 8.59 -6.40
C ILE A 86 -6.77 7.38 -6.24
N ASN A 87 -7.83 7.54 -5.46
CA ASN A 87 -8.94 6.59 -5.45
C ASN A 87 -10.04 7.07 -6.41
N ASN A 88 -10.21 6.37 -7.52
CA ASN A 88 -11.26 6.61 -8.51
C ASN A 88 -12.35 5.53 -8.48
N THR A 89 -12.37 4.72 -7.42
CA THR A 89 -13.33 3.64 -7.22
C THR A 89 -14.27 4.00 -6.07
N THR A 90 -15.38 3.26 -5.94
CA THR A 90 -16.27 3.38 -4.79
C THR A 90 -15.76 2.61 -3.56
N ILE A 91 -14.73 1.78 -3.72
CA ILE A 91 -14.17 0.94 -2.66
C ILE A 91 -13.13 1.75 -1.89
N THR A 92 -13.26 1.79 -0.58
CA THR A 92 -12.35 2.48 0.33
C THR A 92 -11.33 1.51 0.94
N PRO A 93 -10.21 2.02 1.50
CA PRO A 93 -9.30 1.17 2.27
C PRO A 93 -9.99 0.48 3.45
N SER A 94 -10.91 1.18 4.12
CA SER A 94 -11.75 0.63 5.19
C SER A 94 -12.60 -0.56 4.72
N ASP A 95 -13.16 -0.53 3.50
CA ASP A 95 -13.90 -1.67 2.93
C ASP A 95 -13.01 -2.89 2.74
N ILE A 96 -11.75 -2.69 2.30
CA ILE A 96 -10.78 -3.78 2.18
C ILE A 96 -10.48 -4.40 3.55
N VAL A 97 -10.23 -3.58 4.58
CA VAL A 97 -9.95 -4.06 5.94
C VAL A 97 -11.13 -4.86 6.50
N ALA A 98 -12.37 -4.44 6.21
CA ALA A 98 -13.57 -5.12 6.66
C ALA A 98 -13.69 -6.57 6.15
N CYS A 99 -13.08 -6.90 4.99
CA CYS A 99 -13.04 -8.27 4.48
C CYS A 99 -12.28 -9.24 5.41
N PHE A 100 -11.33 -8.73 6.19
CA PHE A 100 -10.45 -9.54 7.07
C PHE A 100 -10.94 -9.60 8.52
N ALA A 101 -11.93 -8.78 8.89
CA ALA A 101 -12.51 -8.78 10.23
C ALA A 101 -13.49 -9.94 10.48
N LYS A 102 -13.83 -10.72 9.44
CA LYS A 102 -14.78 -11.84 9.49
C LYS A 102 -14.11 -13.23 9.42
N ALA A 103 -12.78 -13.29 9.46
CA ALA A 103 -12.00 -14.53 9.36
C ALA A 103 -11.63 -15.09 10.74
#